data_AF-A0A1N6E0D0-F1
#
_entry.id   AF-A0A1N6E0D0-F1
#
_cell.length_a   1.000
_cell.length_b   1.000
_cell.length_c   1.000
_cell.angle_alpha   90.00
_cell.angle_beta   90.00
_cell.angle_gamma   90.00
#
_symmetry.space_group_name_H-M   'P 1'
#
loop_
_entity.id
_entity.type
_entity.pdbx_description
1 polymer ?
#
loop_
_entity_poly.entity_id
_entity_poly.type
_entity_poly.pdbx_seq_one_letter_code
_entity_poly.pdbx_strand_id
1 'polypeptide(L)' 'MERYRNLSGDSGVEAYALGEGCIAVRFRTGVIYWYTEASVGPDHVAEMTRLACNGKGLSTYISTHPDVSAGYARKNPDD' A
#
# COMPACT_ATOMS: atom_id res chain seq x y z
N MET A 1 -0.57 12.05 -3.09
CA MET A 1 -0.97 10.96 -2.19
C MET A 1 -2.13 11.44 -1.35
N GLU A 2 -3.16 10.61 -1.20
CA GLU A 2 -4.27 10.80 -0.30
C GLU A 2 -3.90 10.32 1.10
N ARG A 3 -4.31 11.09 2.12
CA ARG A 3 -4.00 10.78 3.52
C ARG A 3 -4.86 9.61 3.98
N TYR A 4 -4.22 8.58 4.53
CA TYR A 4 -4.92 7.37 4.95
C TYR A 4 -5.77 7.67 6.18
N ARG A 5 -7.06 7.31 6.15
CA ARG A 5 -8.00 7.62 7.25
C ARG A 5 -7.64 6.93 8.56
N ASN A 6 -6.88 5.83 8.50
CA ASN A 6 -6.46 5.02 9.64
C ASN A 6 -7.61 4.78 10.64
N LEU A 7 -8.74 4.26 10.16
CA LEU A 7 -9.93 4.07 11.00
C LEU A 7 -9.71 3.08 12.16
N SER A 8 -8.69 2.23 12.06
CA SER A 8 -8.26 1.32 13.13
C SER A 8 -7.39 1.97 14.21
N GLY A 9 -6.86 3.17 13.99
CA GLY A 9 -5.88 3.82 14.89
C GLY A 9 -4.46 3.23 14.84
N ASP A 10 -4.32 1.95 14.53
CA ASP A 10 -3.05 1.20 14.55
C ASP A 10 -2.52 0.81 13.14
N SER A 11 -2.88 1.55 12.09
CA SER A 11 -2.34 1.26 10.75
C SER A 11 -0.93 1.85 10.59
N GLY A 12 0.01 1.04 10.11
CA GLY A 12 1.35 1.48 9.73
C GLY A 12 1.40 2.37 8.48
N VAL A 13 0.28 2.53 7.77
CA VAL A 13 0.13 3.35 6.57
C VAL A 13 -0.28 4.78 6.93
N GLU A 14 0.45 5.75 6.39
CA GLU A 14 0.20 7.18 6.56
C GLU A 14 -0.56 7.78 5.38
N ALA A 15 -0.21 7.39 4.15
CA ALA A 15 -0.84 7.87 2.93
C ALA A 15 -0.77 6.83 1.82
N TYR A 16 -1.59 6.98 0.79
CA TYR A 16 -1.56 6.15 -0.41
C TYR A 16 -1.75 7.00 -1.67
N ALA A 17 -1.38 6.48 -2.83
CA ALA A 17 -1.78 7.03 -4.11
C ALA A 17 -2.16 5.90 -5.04
N LEU A 18 -3.33 6.04 -5.66
CA LEU A 18 -3.79 5.16 -6.72
C LEU A 18 -3.32 5.72 -8.06
N GLY A 19 -2.78 4.86 -8.91
CA GLY A 19 -2.41 5.15 -10.29
C GLY A 19 -2.96 4.07 -11.23
N GLU A 20 -2.66 4.21 -12.52
CA GLU A 20 -3.09 3.26 -13.53
C GLU A 20 -2.32 1.94 -13.35
N GLY A 21 -3.00 0.91 -12.86
CA GLY A 21 -2.39 -0.40 -12.56
C GLY A 21 -1.33 -0.38 -11.45
N CYS A 22 -1.38 0.63 -10.56
CA CYS A 22 -0.42 0.71 -9.47
C CYS A 22 -0.98 1.42 -8.23
N ILE A 23 -0.44 1.06 -7.07
CA ILE A 23 -0.71 1.71 -5.81
C ILE A 23 0.60 2.01 -5.10
N ALA A 24 0.80 3.29 -4.76
CA ALA A 24 1.90 3.72 -3.90
C ALA A 24 1.38 3.83 -2.46
N VAL A 25 2.10 3.25 -1.50
CA VAL A 25 1.75 3.26 -0.08
C VAL A 25 2.91 3.88 0.69
N ARG A 26 2.63 4.97 1.39
CA ARG A 26 3.55 5.64 2.31
C ARG A 26 3.31 5.12 3.71
N PHE A 27 4.32 4.50 4.30
CA PHE A 27 4.27 4.08 5.70
C PHE A 27 4.68 5.22 6.63
N ARG A 28 4.34 5.09 7.92
CA ARG A 28 4.74 6.04 8.97
C ARG A 28 6.25 6.15 9.15
N THR A 29 7.01 5.19 8.62
CA THR A 29 8.49 5.24 8.55
C THR A 29 9.01 6.26 7.53
N GLY A 30 8.14 6.88 6.72
CA GLY A 30 8.52 7.79 5.64
C GLY A 30 8.84 7.08 4.32
N VAL A 31 8.89 5.75 4.31
CA VAL A 31 9.18 4.99 3.09
C VAL A 31 7.91 4.80 2.26
N ILE A 32 8.05 5.07 0.96
CA ILE A 32 6.99 4.88 -0.04
C ILE A 32 7.27 3.61 -0.83
N TYR A 33 6.35 2.65 -0.78
CA TYR A 33 6.40 1.41 -1.54
C TYR A 33 5.42 1.48 -2.70
N TRP A 34 5.88 1.08 -3.88
CA TRP A 34 5.09 1.06 -5.10
C TRP A 34 4.76 -0.38 -5.46
N TYR A 35 3.48 -0.68 -5.55
CA TYR A 35 2.96 -1.98 -5.96
C TYR A 35 2.30 -1.82 -7.32
N THR A 36 2.63 -2.70 -8.25
CA THR A 36 2.13 -2.66 -9.63
C THR A 36 1.54 -4.02 -9.99
N GLU A 37 0.59 -4.04 -10.92
CA GLU A 37 -0.05 -5.28 -11.37
C GLU A 37 0.98 -6.26 -11.96
N ALA A 38 2.06 -5.74 -12.54
CA ALA A 38 3.16 -6.55 -13.06
C ALA A 38 4.02 -7.22 -11.97
N SER A 39 4.05 -6.64 -10.76
CA SER A 39 4.94 -7.08 -9.68
C SER A 39 4.23 -7.99 -8.70
N VAL A 40 3.05 -7.60 -8.21
CA VAL A 40 2.25 -8.39 -7.27
C VAL A 40 1.05 -9.07 -7.92
N GLY A 41 0.67 -8.69 -9.14
CA GLY A 41 -0.56 -9.17 -9.79
C GLY A 41 -1.73 -8.18 -9.65
N PRO A 42 -2.67 -8.19 -10.62
CA PRO A 42 -3.83 -7.30 -10.64
C PRO A 42 -4.79 -7.53 -9.47
N ASP A 43 -4.93 -8.77 -9.01
CA ASP A 43 -5.81 -9.14 -7.90
C ASP A 43 -5.38 -8.45 -6.60
N HIS A 44 -4.09 -8.49 -6.31
CA HIS A 44 -3.51 -7.82 -5.14
C HIS A 44 -3.63 -6.29 -5.22
N VAL A 45 -3.37 -5.68 -6.38
CA VAL A 45 -3.52 -4.22 -6.56
C VAL A 45 -4.98 -3.79 -6.36
N ALA A 46 -5.94 -4.56 -6.87
CA ALA A 46 -7.36 -4.29 -6.69
C ALA A 46 -7.78 -4.38 -5.21
N GLU A 47 -7.34 -5.42 -4.49
CA GLU A 47 -7.65 -5.57 -3.06
C GLU A 47 -6.98 -4.47 -2.22
N MET A 48 -5.70 -4.15 -2.49
CA MET A 48 -5.01 -3.04 -1.83
C MET A 48 -5.72 -1.71 -2.04
N THR A 49 -6.20 -1.45 -3.26
CA THR A 49 -7.00 -0.26 -3.59
C THR A 49 -8.30 -0.21 -2.80
N ARG A 50 -8.99 -1.35 -2.69
CA ARG A 50 -10.23 -1.47 -1.91
C ARG A 50 -9.99 -1.19 -0.43
N LEU A 51 -8.94 -1.75 0.15
CA LEU A 51 -8.54 -1.51 1.55
C LEU A 51 -8.08 -0.07 1.78
N ALA A 52 -7.38 0.52 0.80
CA ALA A 52 -6.97 1.91 0.81
C ALA A 52 -8.16 2.87 0.89
N CYS A 53 -9.13 2.70 0.00
CA CYS A 53 -10.38 3.46 -0.01
C CYS A 53 -11.21 3.24 1.26
N ASN A 54 -11.20 2.02 1.81
CA ASN A 54 -11.87 1.73 3.08
C ASN A 54 -11.18 2.43 4.27
N GLY A 55 -9.87 2.73 4.13
CA GLY A 55 -9.08 3.34 5.19
C GLY A 55 -8.81 2.39 6.37
N LYS A 56 -8.89 1.08 6.14
CA LYS A 56 -8.74 0.02 7.14
C LYS A 56 -8.13 -1.26 6.54
N GLY A 57 -7.18 -1.86 7.24
CA GLY A 57 -6.67 -3.21 6.93
C GLY A 57 -5.55 -3.30 5.89
N LEU A 58 -5.17 -2.19 5.24
CA LEU A 58 -4.12 -2.19 4.21
C LEU A 58 -2.75 -2.64 4.75
N SER A 59 -2.31 -2.15 5.91
CA SER A 59 -1.03 -2.55 6.51
C SER A 59 -1.00 -4.04 6.84
N THR A 60 -2.08 -4.55 7.45
CA THR A 60 -2.20 -5.96 7.81
C THR A 60 -2.16 -6.83 6.56
N TYR A 61 -2.91 -6.46 5.51
CA TYR A 61 -2.92 -7.19 4.25
C TYR A 61 -1.52 -7.32 3.64
N ILE A 62 -0.77 -6.21 3.58
CA ILE A 62 0.61 -6.21 3.07
C ILE A 62 1.51 -7.11 3.95
N SER A 63 1.39 -7.06 5.27
CA SER A 63 2.19 -7.89 6.17
C SER A 63 1.80 -9.37 6.16
N THR A 64 0.54 -9.71 5.87
CA THR A 64 0.05 -11.10 5.80
C THR A 64 0.36 -11.74 4.44
N HIS A 65 0.52 -10.95 3.38
CA HIS A 65 0.86 -11.47 2.05
C HIS A 65 2.35 -11.25 1.75
N PRO A 66 3.19 -12.30 1.89
CA PRO A 66 4.62 -12.18 1.64
C PRO A 66 4.92 -11.76 0.20
N ASP A 67 4.14 -12.25 -0.77
CA ASP A 67 4.24 -11.91 -2.19
C ASP A 67 4.03 -10.41 -2.44
N VAL A 68 3.14 -9.78 -1.67
CA VAL A 68 2.97 -8.32 -1.73
C VAL A 68 4.11 -7.63 -1.00
N SER A 69 4.42 -8.03 0.23
CA SER A 69 5.44 -7.39 1.06
C SER A 69 6.83 -7.34 0.42
N ALA A 70 7.19 -8.37 -0.35
CA ALA A 70 8.47 -8.48 -1.05
C ALA A 70 8.35 -8.13 -2.55
N GLY A 71 7.16 -8.25 -3.13
CA GLY A 71 6.89 -7.96 -4.54
C GLY A 71 6.61 -6.49 -4.85
N TYR A 72 7.11 -5.54 -4.05
CA TYR A 72 7.06 -4.12 -4.43
C TYR A 72 7.94 -3.88 -5.66
N ALA A 73 7.44 -3.12 -6.63
CA ALA A 73 8.18 -2.76 -7.83
C ALA A 73 9.35 -1.80 -7.52
N ARG A 74 9.13 -0.88 -6.57
CA ARG A 74 10.19 -0.01 -6.04
C ARG A 74 9.84 0.51 -4.65
N LYS A 75 10.86 0.92 -3.90
CA LYS A 75 10.70 1.68 -2.65
C LYS A 75 11.55 2.95 -2.71
N ASN A 76 10.97 4.08 -2.33
CA ASN A 76 11.69 5.33 -2.12
C ASN A 76 11.69 5.64 -0.61
N PRO A 77 12.85 5.73 0.06
CA PRO A 77 12.92 6.43 1.33
C PRO A 77 12.64 7.92 1.08
N ASP A 78 11.74 8.56 1.85
CA ASP A 78 11.77 10.03 1.98
C ASP A 78 13.14 10.36 2.62
N ASP A 79 13.93 11.19 1.95
CA ASP A 79 15.25 11.71 2.37
C ASP A 79 15.15 12.63 3.59
#